data_AF-A0A840NLH3-F1
#
_entry.id   AF-A0A840NLH3-F1
#
_cell.length_a   1.000
_cell.length_b   1.000
_cell.length_c   1.000
_cell.angle_alpha   90.00
_cell.angle_beta   90.00
_cell.angle_gamma   90.00
#
_symmetry.space_group_name_H-M   'P 1'
#
loop_
_entity.id
_entity.type
_entity.pdbx_description
1 polymer ?
#
loop_
_entity_poly.entity_id
_entity_poly.type
_entity_poly.pdbx_seq_one_letter_code
_entity_poly.pdbx_strand_id
1 'polypeptide(L)'
;MEGLAEHGGDADIMANNAHFITANAGGAPVVIVRDDRGTPVTKLELPAEKSKPEHADEELSAAGWSRQADWSAADDGWVVPVVPS
;
A
#
# COMPACT_ATOMS: atom_id res chain seq x y z
N MET A 1 -23.96 38.88 -2.70
CA MET A 1 -23.79 37.48 -3.12
C MET A 1 -22.54 36.99 -2.46
N GLU A 2 -22.71 36.51 -1.24
CA GLU A 2 -21.79 35.63 -0.53
C GLU A 2 -21.51 34.40 -1.42
N GLY A 3 -20.38 33.72 -1.42
CA GLY A 3 -19.14 33.78 -0.67
C GLY A 3 -18.26 32.65 -1.23
N LEU A 4 -16.95 32.88 -1.23
CA LEU A 4 -15.86 31.89 -1.16
C LEU A 4 -15.94 30.67 -2.09
N ALA A 5 -15.07 30.69 -3.10
CA ALA A 5 -14.54 29.48 -3.71
C ALA A 5 -14.03 28.55 -2.60
N GLU A 6 -14.72 27.44 -2.36
CA GLU A 6 -14.22 26.32 -1.56
C GLU A 6 -13.18 25.57 -2.40
N HIS A 7 -12.00 26.15 -2.49
CA HIS A 7 -10.78 25.48 -2.89
C HIS A 7 -10.02 25.18 -1.59
N GLY A 8 -10.00 23.92 -1.17
CA GLY A 8 -9.25 23.51 0.03
C GLY A 8 -9.97 22.43 0.83
N GLY A 9 -10.01 21.24 0.27
CA GLY A 9 -10.61 20.09 0.93
C GLY A 9 -10.71 18.90 0.01
N ASP A 10 -9.77 18.71 -0.93
CA ASP A 10 -9.28 17.36 -1.14
C ASP A 10 -8.99 16.87 0.27
N ALA A 11 -9.86 16.01 0.81
CA ALA A 11 -9.34 15.02 1.74
C ALA A 11 -8.18 14.46 0.95
N ASP A 12 -6.97 14.92 1.28
CA ASP A 12 -5.73 14.29 0.90
C ASP A 12 -5.96 12.87 1.41
N ILE A 13 -6.51 12.01 0.54
CA ILE A 13 -6.87 10.65 0.89
C ILE A 13 -5.50 10.05 1.05
N MET A 14 -4.95 10.17 2.27
CA MET A 14 -3.52 10.07 2.56
C MET A 14 -3.01 8.87 1.79
N ALA A 15 -2.33 9.14 0.67
CA ALA A 15 -2.06 8.12 -0.32
C ALA A 15 -0.92 7.29 0.24
N ASN A 16 -1.30 6.22 0.93
CA ASN A 16 -0.34 5.30 1.51
C ASN A 16 0.22 4.45 0.37
N ASN A 17 1.43 3.95 0.53
CA ASN A 17 2.09 3.11 -0.45
C ASN A 17 2.35 1.76 0.19
N ALA A 18 1.68 0.72 -0.33
CA ALA A 18 1.99 -0.65 0.04
C ALA A 18 3.19 -1.12 -0.79
N HIS A 19 4.27 -1.50 -0.11
CA HIS A 19 5.47 -2.07 -0.71
C HIS A 19 5.49 -3.57 -0.40
N PHE A 20 5.23 -4.39 -1.41
CA PHE A 20 5.39 -5.83 -1.36
C PHE A 20 6.83 -6.21 -1.69
N ILE A 21 7.56 -6.67 -0.68
CA ILE A 21 8.94 -7.10 -0.80
C ILE A 21 8.93 -8.63 -0.91
N THR A 22 9.34 -9.16 -2.06
CA THR A 22 9.61 -10.60 -2.16
C THR A 22 10.88 -10.90 -1.42
N ALA A 23 10.79 -11.74 -0.41
CA ALA A 23 12.00 -12.20 0.26
C ALA A 23 12.89 -12.96 -0.73
N ASN A 24 14.19 -12.66 -0.69
CA ASN A 24 15.22 -13.45 -1.37
C ASN A 24 15.20 -14.91 -0.89
N ALA A 25 15.83 -15.80 -1.68
CA ALA A 25 15.80 -17.26 -1.54
C ALA A 25 15.71 -17.76 -0.08
N GLY A 26 14.49 -18.11 0.35
CA GLY A 26 14.20 -18.76 1.63
C GLY A 26 13.54 -17.88 2.70
N GLY A 27 13.31 -16.59 2.47
CA GLY A 27 12.57 -15.74 3.42
C GLY A 27 11.06 -15.67 3.17
N ALA A 28 10.32 -15.16 4.15
CA ALA A 28 8.89 -14.87 4.05
C ALA A 28 8.68 -13.48 3.41
N PRO A 29 7.85 -13.37 2.35
CA PRO A 29 7.52 -12.08 1.75
C PRO A 29 6.82 -11.16 2.76
N VAL A 30 6.96 -9.85 2.58
CA VAL A 30 6.41 -8.85 3.51
C VAL A 30 5.78 -7.71 2.75
N VAL A 31 4.62 -7.23 3.21
CA VAL A 31 4.02 -5.97 2.76
C VAL A 31 4.25 -4.92 3.83
N ILE A 32 4.78 -3.78 3.43
CA ILE A 32 4.94 -2.61 4.30
C ILE A 32 4.12 -1.49 3.71
N VAL A 33 3.05 -1.09 4.40
CA VAL A 33 2.30 0.12 4.09
C VAL A 33 3.03 1.30 4.71
N ARG A 34 3.35 2.29 3.88
CA ARG A 34 3.99 3.53 4.29
C ARG A 34 3.07 4.71 4.02
N ASP A 35 3.05 5.66 4.93
CA ASP A 35 2.48 6.99 4.72
C ASP A 35 3.22 7.75 3.60
N ASP A 36 2.65 8.85 3.10
CA ASP A 36 3.24 9.76 2.11
C ASP A 36 4.68 10.20 2.47
N ARG A 37 4.97 10.35 3.77
CA ARG A 37 6.31 10.70 4.27
C ARG A 37 7.28 9.52 4.29
N GLY A 38 6.88 8.35 3.80
CA GLY A 38 7.67 7.12 3.81
C GLY A 38 7.73 6.41 5.17
N THR A 39 6.92 6.84 6.14
CA THR A 39 6.89 6.22 7.48
C THR A 39 6.09 4.93 7.44
N PRO A 40 6.62 3.78 7.91
CA PRO A 40 5.85 2.54 7.95
C PRO A 40 4.69 2.65 8.96
N VAL A 41 3.47 2.46 8.48
CA VAL A 41 2.24 2.48 9.30
C VAL A 41 1.73 1.06 9.58
N THR A 42 1.89 0.15 8.62
CA THR A 42 1.47 -1.26 8.74
C THR A 42 2.56 -2.17 8.17
N LYS A 43 2.85 -3.28 8.86
CA LYS A 43 3.71 -4.34 8.35
C LYS A 43 2.94 -5.66 8.41
N LEU A 44 2.81 -6.33 7.27
CA LEU A 44 2.15 -7.63 7.13
C LEU A 44 3.18 -8.64 6.66
N GLU A 45 3.37 -9.72 7.42
CA GLU A 45 4.26 -10.81 7.04
C GLU A 45 3.44 -11.89 6.36
N LEU A 46 3.81 -12.22 5.12
CA LEU A 46 3.10 -13.19 4.30
C LEU A 46 3.81 -14.54 4.36
N PRO A 47 3.06 -15.65 4.29
CA PRO A 47 3.68 -16.97 4.14
C PRO A 47 4.52 -17.03 2.86
N ALA A 48 5.57 -17.86 2.86
CA ALA A 48 6.49 -18.00 1.72
C ALA A 48 5.78 -18.41 0.40
N GLU A 49 4.65 -19.09 0.51
CA GLU A 49 3.81 -19.47 -0.64
C GLU A 49 3.18 -18.24 -1.33
N LYS A 50 2.98 -17.13 -0.61
CA LYS A 50 2.44 -15.87 -1.12
C LYS A 50 3.53 -14.96 -1.70
N SER A 51 4.30 -15.49 -2.66
CA SER A 51 5.42 -14.80 -3.33
C SER A 51 5.03 -13.91 -4.52
N LYS A 52 3.74 -13.60 -4.68
CA LYS A 52 3.23 -12.79 -5.79
C LYS A 52 2.41 -11.61 -5.28
N PRO A 53 2.44 -10.45 -5.96
CA PRO A 53 1.71 -9.26 -5.55
C PRO A 53 0.19 -9.50 -5.48
N GLU A 54 -0.37 -10.35 -6.36
CA GLU A 54 -1.79 -10.74 -6.34
C GLU A 54 -2.23 -11.40 -5.02
N HIS A 55 -1.32 -12.06 -4.30
CA HIS A 55 -1.61 -12.65 -2.99
C HIS A 55 -1.53 -11.64 -1.85
N ALA A 56 -0.89 -10.48 -2.08
CA ALA A 56 -0.81 -9.39 -1.11
C ALA A 56 -2.10 -8.56 -1.07
N ASP A 57 -2.88 -8.54 -2.15
CA ASP A 57 -4.18 -7.87 -2.21
C ASP A 57 -5.17 -8.36 -1.14
N GLU A 58 -5.24 -9.68 -0.92
CA GLU A 58 -6.11 -10.27 0.10
C GLU A 58 -5.68 -9.84 1.51
N GLU A 59 -4.38 -9.85 1.79
CA GLU A 59 -3.82 -9.48 3.09
C GLU A 59 -3.97 -7.97 3.35
N LEU A 60 -3.77 -7.14 2.32
CA LEU A 60 -4.03 -5.70 2.38
C LEU A 60 -5.50 -5.43 2.68
N SER A 61 -6.41 -6.10 1.96
CA SER A 61 -7.85 -5.95 2.17
C SER A 61 -8.26 -6.39 3.57
N ALA A 62 -7.74 -7.52 4.05
CA ALA A 62 -7.97 -8.01 5.41
C ALA A 62 -7.41 -7.06 6.49
N ALA A 63 -6.33 -6.36 6.20
CA ALA A 63 -5.75 -5.32 7.05
C ALA A 63 -6.45 -3.95 6.93
N GLY A 64 -7.53 -3.85 6.14
CA GLY A 64 -8.30 -2.61 5.96
C GLY A 64 -7.68 -1.64 4.96
N TRP A 65 -6.94 -2.14 3.97
CA TRP A 65 -6.35 -1.34 2.89
C TRP A 65 -6.91 -1.74 1.53
N SER A 66 -7.21 -0.75 0.70
CA SER A 66 -7.68 -0.93 -0.68
C SER A 66 -6.66 -0.36 -1.66
N ARG A 67 -6.21 -1.18 -2.61
CA ARG A 67 -5.36 -0.68 -3.71
C ARG A 67 -6.11 0.29 -4.62
N GLN A 68 -5.39 1.29 -5.10
CA GLN A 68 -5.92 2.33 -6.01
C GLN A 68 -5.44 2.16 -7.45
N ALA A 69 -4.41 1.34 -7.68
CA ALA A 69 -3.83 1.11 -9.00
C ALA A 69 -3.31 -0.34 -9.12
N ASP A 70 -2.75 -0.66 -10.28
CA ASP A 70 -2.00 -1.90 -10.46
C ASP A 70 -0.61 -1.83 -9.82
N TRP A 71 -0.11 -2.99 -9.40
CA TRP A 71 1.23 -3.12 -8.85
C TRP A 71 2.29 -2.70 -9.86
N SER A 72 3.14 -1.79 -9.43
CA SER A 72 4.30 -1.33 -10.21
C SER A 72 5.55 -2.03 -9.71
N ALA A 73 6.40 -2.50 -10.63
CA ALA A 73 7.67 -3.10 -10.27
C ALA A 73 8.60 -2.07 -9.60
N ALA A 74 9.28 -2.49 -8.53
CA ALA A 74 10.24 -1.72 -7.76
C ALA A 74 11.55 -2.53 -7.61
N ASP A 75 12.62 -1.90 -7.10
CA ASP A 75 13.94 -2.53 -6.99
C ASP A 75 13.95 -3.83 -6.17
N ASP A 76 13.16 -3.89 -5.08
CA ASP A 76 13.10 -5.02 -4.14
C ASP A 76 11.76 -5.79 -4.18
N GLY A 77 10.93 -5.52 -5.20
CA GLY A 77 9.61 -6.14 -5.34
C GLY A 77 8.61 -5.28 -6.11
N TRP A 78 7.50 -4.92 -5.46
CA TRP A 78 6.41 -4.16 -6.09
C TRP A 78 5.85 -3.12 -5.13
N VAL A 79 5.36 -2.02 -5.69
CA VAL A 79 4.70 -0.94 -4.96
C VAL A 79 3.34 -0.64 -5.57
N VAL A 80 2.38 -0.30 -4.72
CA VAL A 80 1.05 0.14 -5.15
C VAL A 80 0.52 1.20 -4.19
N PRO A 81 -0.13 2.28 -4.68
CA PRO A 81 -0.86 3.20 -3.83
C PRO A 81 -2.09 2.51 -3.23
N VAL A 82 -2.30 2.70 -1.94
CA VAL A 82 -3.40 2.16 -1.13
C VAL A 82 -4.04 3.25 -0.28
N VAL A 83 -5.31 3.05 0.06
CA VAL A 83 -6.08 3.90 0.97
C VAL A 83 -6.76 3.02 2.02
N PRO A 84 -7.13 3.57 3.19
CA PRO A 84 -7.96 2.85 4.15
C PRO A 84 -9.31 2.47 3.52
N SER A 85 -9.72 1.21 3.71
CA SER A 85 -11.01 0.64 3.25
C SER A 85 -12.16 0.95 4.19
#